data_AF-A0A522IS36-F1
#
_entry.id   AF-A0A522IS36-F1
#
_cell.length_a   1.000
_cell.length_b   1.000
_cell.length_c   1.000
_cell.angle_alpha   90.00
_cell.angle_beta   90.00
_cell.angle_gamma   90.00
#
_symmetry.space_group_name_H-M   'P 1'
#
loop_
_entity.id
_entity.type
_entity.pdbx_description
1 polymer ?
#
loop_
_entity_poly.entity_id
_entity_poly.type
_entity_poly.pdbx_seq_one_letter_code
_entity_poly.pdbx_strand_id
1 'polypeptide(L)'
;MNSLHAMHQRETRWHVACRRALLCAGIAAALCGWAGSVTAHGAAASAAGPAAASGAEADANANFADFDRSLLAGAGSNTTDLSRFEHGNPVLPGIYNLDVYLNNTWVGRTDVRFAAASPKASATACVTRKLLDQLGLRPAKLAETLQSRLQDPAACVNIGEVI
;
A
#
# COMPACT_ATOMS: atom_id res chain seq x y z
N MET A 1 8.38 -49.72 -31.91
CA MET A 1 7.68 -48.45 -31.59
C MET A 1 8.72 -47.36 -31.33
N ASN A 2 8.94 -46.38 -32.23
CA ASN A 2 9.64 -45.11 -31.90
C ASN A 2 9.66 -44.00 -32.97
N SER A 3 9.11 -44.19 -34.18
CA SER A 3 9.22 -43.15 -35.24
C SER A 3 8.05 -42.16 -35.32
N LEU A 4 6.86 -42.51 -34.84
CA LEU A 4 5.67 -41.65 -34.96
C LEU A 4 5.66 -40.50 -33.93
N HIS A 5 6.19 -40.71 -32.72
CA HIS A 5 6.33 -39.66 -31.70
C HIS A 5 7.33 -38.56 -32.11
N ALA A 6 8.37 -38.90 -32.88
CA ALA A 6 9.41 -37.95 -33.29
C ALA A 6 8.94 -36.98 -34.41
N MET A 7 7.93 -37.35 -35.18
CA MET A 7 7.33 -36.49 -36.22
C MET A 7 6.37 -35.47 -35.60
N HIS A 8 5.51 -35.90 -34.68
CA HIS A 8 4.54 -35.01 -34.04
C HIS A 8 5.19 -33.94 -33.14
N GLN A 9 6.35 -34.25 -32.55
CA GLN A 9 7.17 -33.30 -31.79
C GLN A 9 7.86 -32.24 -32.67
N ARG A 10 8.11 -32.53 -33.96
CA ARG A 10 8.67 -31.53 -34.88
C ARG A 10 7.60 -30.54 -35.33
N GLU A 11 6.41 -31.01 -35.71
CA GLU A 11 5.32 -30.14 -36.17
C GLU A 11 4.92 -29.10 -35.13
N THR A 12 4.75 -29.52 -33.86
CA THR A 12 4.37 -28.62 -32.76
C THR A 12 5.41 -27.53 -32.46
N ARG A 13 6.71 -27.85 -32.55
CA ARG A 13 7.80 -26.88 -32.37
C ARG A 13 7.87 -25.84 -33.49
N TRP A 14 7.56 -26.24 -34.73
CA TRP A 14 7.52 -25.35 -35.89
C TRP A 14 6.36 -24.35 -35.82
N HIS A 15 5.18 -24.79 -35.38
CA HIS A 15 4.02 -23.90 -35.22
C HIS A 15 4.23 -22.83 -34.12
N VAL A 16 4.91 -23.17 -33.02
CA VAL A 16 5.19 -22.21 -31.93
C VAL A 16 6.23 -21.17 -32.34
N ALA A 17 7.28 -21.59 -33.07
CA ALA A 17 8.29 -20.68 -33.58
C ALA A 17 7.72 -19.70 -34.63
N CYS A 18 6.88 -20.19 -35.55
CA CYS A 18 6.23 -19.37 -36.58
C CYS A 18 5.23 -18.37 -35.99
N ARG A 19 4.41 -18.79 -35.00
CA ARG A 19 3.48 -17.88 -34.30
C ARG A 19 4.21 -16.77 -33.51
N ARG A 20 5.35 -17.07 -32.88
CA ARG A 20 6.16 -16.07 -32.16
C ARG A 20 6.81 -15.07 -33.12
N ALA A 21 7.31 -15.52 -34.27
CA ALA A 21 7.89 -14.63 -35.28
C ALA A 21 6.85 -13.68 -35.90
N LEU A 22 5.63 -14.17 -36.16
CA LEU A 22 4.54 -13.35 -36.71
C LEU A 22 3.99 -12.32 -35.71
N LEU A 23 3.97 -12.63 -34.40
CA LEU A 23 3.55 -11.68 -33.36
C LEU A 23 4.54 -10.52 -33.19
N CYS A 24 5.85 -10.75 -33.34
CA CYS A 24 6.86 -9.68 -33.22
C CYS A 24 6.81 -8.70 -34.41
N ALA A 25 6.52 -9.18 -35.63
CA ALA A 25 6.42 -8.32 -36.81
C ALA A 25 5.20 -7.38 -36.77
N GLY A 26 4.09 -7.80 -36.14
CA GLY A 26 2.88 -6.96 -35.99
C GLY A 26 3.05 -5.79 -35.01
N ILE A 27 3.82 -5.96 -33.93
CA ILE A 27 4.03 -4.92 -32.91
C ILE A 27 4.91 -3.77 -33.45
N ALA A 28 5.89 -4.08 -34.32
CA ALA A 28 6.76 -3.06 -34.91
C ALA A 28 6.03 -2.13 -35.89
N ALA A 29 5.03 -2.64 -36.62
CA ALA A 29 4.25 -1.84 -37.57
C ALA A 29 3.28 -0.87 -36.89
N ALA A 30 2.85 -1.13 -35.65
CA ALA A 30 1.95 -0.25 -34.90
C ALA A 30 2.65 0.97 -34.28
N LEU A 31 3.97 0.94 -34.10
CA LEU A 31 4.72 1.98 -33.37
C LEU A 31 5.27 3.12 -34.26
N CYS A 32 5.33 2.95 -35.58
CA CYS A 32 5.91 3.95 -36.49
C CYS A 32 4.86 4.78 -37.27
N GLY A 33 3.56 4.58 -37.03
CA GLY A 33 2.47 5.18 -37.82
C GLY A 33 2.03 6.60 -37.46
N TRP A 34 2.74 7.30 -36.58
CA TRP A 34 2.37 8.65 -36.11
C TRP A 34 3.58 9.57 -36.01
N ALA A 35 4.37 9.64 -37.07
CA ALA A 35 5.31 10.75 -37.29
C ALA A 35 4.53 11.95 -37.86
N GLY A 36 3.65 12.53 -37.04
CA GLY A 36 2.95 13.79 -37.31
C GLY A 36 3.46 14.88 -36.38
N SER A 37 4.34 15.73 -36.91
CA SER A 37 4.75 17.07 -36.47
C SER A 37 4.30 17.52 -35.07
N VAL A 38 5.08 17.22 -34.02
CA VAL A 38 4.97 17.91 -32.73
C VAL A 38 5.87 19.14 -32.76
N THR A 39 5.26 20.31 -32.91
CA THR A 39 5.94 21.61 -32.76
C THR A 39 6.38 21.77 -31.29
N ALA A 40 7.68 21.90 -31.08
CA ALA A 40 8.28 22.17 -29.77
C ALA A 40 7.81 23.53 -29.24
N HIS A 41 6.86 23.54 -28.31
CA HIS A 41 6.59 24.70 -27.46
C HIS A 41 7.55 24.61 -26.28
N GLY A 42 8.53 25.53 -26.24
CA GLY A 42 9.43 25.68 -25.11
C GLY A 42 8.64 26.08 -23.87
N ALA A 43 8.41 25.13 -22.97
CA ALA A 43 7.91 25.40 -21.63
C ALA A 43 9.12 25.70 -20.72
N ALA A 44 9.16 26.93 -20.19
CA ALA A 44 10.08 27.29 -19.13
C ALA A 44 9.89 26.35 -17.93
N ALA A 45 10.97 25.66 -17.54
CA ALA A 45 11.00 24.80 -16.37
C ALA A 45 11.00 25.66 -15.10
N SER A 46 9.82 25.89 -14.53
CA SER A 46 9.72 26.30 -13.12
C SER A 46 10.05 25.08 -12.26
N ALA A 47 11.25 25.06 -11.71
CA ALA A 47 11.67 24.07 -10.72
C ALA A 47 10.88 24.26 -9.41
N ALA A 48 9.65 23.78 -9.37
CA ALA A 48 8.97 23.49 -8.11
C ALA A 48 9.55 22.16 -7.60
N GLY A 49 10.54 22.27 -6.71
CA GLY A 49 11.08 21.10 -6.01
C GLY A 49 9.95 20.35 -5.28
N PRO A 50 10.10 19.03 -5.04
CA PRO A 50 9.10 18.30 -4.28
C PRO A 50 9.02 18.93 -2.89
N ALA A 51 7.86 19.48 -2.55
CA ALA A 51 7.52 19.75 -1.17
C ALA A 51 7.51 18.40 -0.47
N ALA A 52 8.64 18.07 0.18
CA ALA A 52 8.67 17.02 1.16
C ALA A 52 7.55 17.36 2.14
N ALA A 53 6.51 16.53 2.17
CA ALA A 53 5.59 16.49 3.29
C ALA A 53 6.47 16.11 4.48
N SER A 54 6.96 17.13 5.18
CA SER A 54 7.55 16.95 6.51
C SER A 54 6.46 16.26 7.29
N GLY A 55 6.65 14.97 7.58
CA GLY A 55 5.92 14.35 8.67
C GLY A 55 6.22 15.21 9.87
N ALA A 56 5.30 16.08 10.25
CA ALA A 56 5.43 16.88 11.44
C ALA A 56 5.52 15.84 12.57
N GLU A 57 6.73 15.69 13.08
CA GLU A 57 6.99 15.02 14.34
C GLU A 57 6.18 15.80 15.36
N ALA A 58 4.98 15.30 15.66
CA ALA A 58 4.09 15.97 16.59
C ALA A 58 4.77 15.90 17.97
N ASP A 59 5.38 17.01 18.36
CA ASP A 59 5.78 17.25 19.74
C ASP A 59 4.52 17.07 20.60
N ALA A 60 4.46 15.96 21.34
CA ALA A 60 3.29 15.60 22.13
C ALA A 60 2.96 16.63 23.22
N ASN A 61 3.83 17.62 23.44
CA ASN A 61 3.71 18.63 24.48
C ASN A 61 3.31 20.03 23.95
N ALA A 62 3.21 20.23 22.62
CA ALA A 62 2.92 21.54 22.01
C ALA A 62 1.54 21.65 21.31
N ASN A 63 0.73 20.58 21.27
CA ASN A 63 -0.45 20.48 20.40
C ASN A 63 -1.78 20.53 21.16
N PHE A 64 -1.97 21.49 22.07
CA PHE A 64 -3.29 21.71 22.66
C PHE A 64 -4.21 22.48 21.71
N ALA A 65 -5.39 21.95 21.42
CA ALA A 65 -6.43 22.59 20.64
C ALA A 65 -7.76 22.62 21.41
N ASP A 66 -8.47 23.75 21.39
CA ASP A 66 -9.82 23.88 21.95
C ASP A 66 -10.86 23.82 20.83
N PHE A 67 -11.96 23.11 21.05
CA PHE A 67 -13.01 22.87 20.06
C PHE A 67 -14.36 23.36 20.56
N ASP A 68 -14.95 24.30 19.82
CA ASP A 68 -16.33 24.72 20.05
C ASP A 68 -17.30 23.63 19.57
N ARG A 69 -17.94 22.95 20.53
CA ARG A 69 -18.90 21.87 20.28
C ARG A 69 -20.14 22.33 19.51
N SER A 70 -20.48 23.62 19.54
CA SER A 70 -21.64 24.15 18.82
C SER A 70 -21.50 24.04 17.30
N LEU A 71 -20.26 23.90 16.81
CA LEU A 71 -19.95 23.76 15.38
C LEU A 71 -20.14 22.32 14.85
N LEU A 72 -20.33 21.33 15.73
CA LEU A 72 -20.52 19.93 15.35
C LEU A 72 -22.00 19.60 15.09
N ALA A 73 -22.54 20.12 13.99
CA ALA A 73 -23.91 19.84 13.57
C ALA A 73 -24.11 18.36 13.18
N GLY A 74 -25.23 17.76 13.62
CA GLY A 74 -25.61 16.38 13.24
C GLY A 74 -24.91 15.26 14.01
N ALA A 75 -24.10 15.62 15.01
CA ALA A 75 -23.18 14.73 15.69
C ALA A 75 -23.90 13.76 16.69
N GLY A 76 -25.16 14.02 17.06
CA GLY A 76 -25.96 13.14 17.94
C GLY A 76 -25.46 13.15 19.40
N SER A 77 -26.04 12.31 20.27
CA SER A 77 -25.73 12.34 21.72
C SER A 77 -24.34 11.77 22.09
N ASN A 78 -23.57 11.25 21.13
CA ASN A 78 -22.29 10.56 21.36
C ASN A 78 -21.05 11.39 21.00
N THR A 79 -21.20 12.67 20.67
CA THR A 79 -20.12 13.51 20.11
C THR A 79 -19.57 14.55 21.09
N THR A 80 -19.81 14.34 22.37
CA THR A 80 -19.45 15.31 23.41
C THR A 80 -17.97 15.23 23.80
N ASP A 81 -17.33 14.06 23.64
CA ASP A 81 -15.94 13.85 24.06
C ASP A 81 -14.93 14.12 22.93
N LEU A 82 -14.47 15.37 22.87
CA LEU A 82 -13.41 15.82 21.97
C LEU A 82 -12.02 15.78 22.61
N SER A 83 -11.91 15.40 23.90
CA SER A 83 -10.68 15.51 24.70
C SER A 83 -9.48 14.79 24.08
N ARG A 84 -9.74 13.75 23.28
CA ARG A 84 -8.72 13.00 22.53
C ARG A 84 -8.09 13.82 21.40
N PHE A 85 -8.85 14.68 20.73
CA PHE A 85 -8.39 15.51 19.62
C PHE A 85 -7.74 16.80 20.11
N GLU A 86 -7.96 17.17 21.37
CA GLU A 86 -7.34 18.34 21.99
C GLU A 86 -5.83 18.20 22.15
N HIS A 87 -5.26 16.98 22.10
CA HIS A 87 -3.85 16.71 22.38
C HIS A 87 -3.14 16.03 21.20
N GLY A 88 -3.16 16.67 20.03
CA GLY A 88 -2.56 16.16 18.80
C GLY A 88 -3.54 15.41 17.90
N ASN A 89 -3.03 14.44 17.12
CA ASN A 89 -3.80 13.74 16.09
C ASN A 89 -3.95 12.24 16.43
N PRO A 90 -4.90 11.86 17.29
CA PRO A 90 -5.10 10.46 17.64
C PRO A 90 -5.77 9.69 16.50
N VAL A 91 -5.38 8.43 16.32
CA VAL A 91 -6.11 7.47 15.49
C VAL A 91 -7.12 6.72 16.35
N LEU A 92 -8.37 6.63 15.91
CA LEU A 92 -9.39 5.85 16.62
C LEU A 92 -9.21 4.35 16.35
N PRO A 93 -9.57 3.46 17.29
CA PRO A 93 -9.67 2.04 17.01
C PRO A 93 -10.70 1.77 15.91
N GLY A 94 -10.38 0.87 14.98
CA GLY A 94 -11.26 0.58 13.85
C GLY A 94 -10.58 -0.20 12.74
N ILE A 95 -11.30 -0.39 11.63
CA ILE A 95 -10.75 -0.93 10.39
C ILE A 95 -10.76 0.19 9.36
N TYR A 96 -9.60 0.43 8.75
CA TYR A 96 -9.40 1.50 7.78
C TYR A 96 -8.91 0.91 6.47
N ASN A 97 -9.51 1.35 5.36
CA ASN A 97 -9.03 1.03 4.02
C ASN A 97 -7.93 2.05 3.65
N LEU A 98 -6.67 1.60 3.62
CA LEU A 98 -5.50 2.46 3.50
C LEU A 98 -4.67 2.13 2.26
N ASP A 99 -4.04 3.15 1.69
CA ASP A 99 -2.92 2.96 0.77
C ASP A 99 -1.65 2.67 1.58
N VAL A 100 -1.05 1.51 1.33
CA VAL A 100 0.13 1.05 2.04
C VAL A 100 1.36 1.27 1.19
N TYR A 101 2.39 1.86 1.81
CA TYR A 101 3.70 2.09 1.22
C TYR A 101 4.78 1.39 2.05
N LEU A 102 5.80 0.85 1.39
CA LEU A 102 7.01 0.34 2.02
C LEU A 102 8.21 1.00 1.35
N ASN A 103 9.05 1.69 2.13
CA ASN A 103 10.22 2.42 1.61
C ASN A 103 9.84 3.32 0.41
N ASN A 104 8.80 4.14 0.59
CA ASN A 104 8.24 5.05 -0.42
C ASN A 104 7.67 4.38 -1.69
N THR A 105 7.60 3.05 -1.73
CA THR A 105 7.02 2.29 -2.84
C THR A 105 5.58 1.90 -2.52
N TRP A 106 4.65 2.19 -3.42
CA TRP A 106 3.25 1.78 -3.28
C TRP A 106 3.14 0.25 -3.32
N VAL A 107 2.52 -0.34 -2.30
CA VAL A 107 2.29 -1.79 -2.20
C VAL A 107 0.88 -2.14 -2.65
N GLY A 108 -0.11 -1.34 -2.25
CA GLY A 108 -1.51 -1.57 -2.57
C GLY A 108 -2.46 -0.88 -1.60
N ARG A 109 -3.76 -1.06 -1.84
CA ARG A 109 -4.84 -0.60 -0.96
C ARG A 109 -5.44 -1.78 -0.22
N THR A 110 -5.48 -1.74 1.11
CA THR A 110 -5.99 -2.84 1.94
C THR A 110 -6.61 -2.35 3.23
N ASP A 111 -7.51 -3.15 3.78
CA ASP A 111 -8.03 -2.93 5.12
C ASP A 111 -6.97 -3.27 6.18
N VAL A 112 -6.76 -2.35 7.11
CA VAL A 112 -5.85 -2.49 8.25
C VAL A 112 -6.62 -2.18 9.52
N ARG A 113 -6.51 -3.07 10.50
CA ARG A 113 -7.12 -2.88 11.82
C ARG A 113 -6.19 -2.03 12.69
N PHE A 114 -6.76 -1.08 13.41
CA PHE A 114 -6.09 -0.26 14.41
C PHE A 114 -6.68 -0.57 15.79
N ALA A 115 -5.81 -0.78 16.78
CA ALA A 115 -6.21 -1.03 18.16
C ALA A 115 -5.45 -0.11 19.13
N ALA A 116 -6.14 0.37 20.15
CA ALA A 116 -5.55 1.19 21.20
C ALA A 116 -5.25 0.35 22.44
N ALA A 117 -4.13 0.64 23.10
CA ALA A 117 -3.76 0.00 24.37
C ALA A 117 -4.64 0.43 25.54
N SER A 118 -5.27 1.62 25.45
CA SER A 118 -6.21 2.16 26.43
C SER A 118 -7.19 3.13 25.77
N PRO A 119 -8.31 3.50 26.41
CA PRO A 119 -9.34 4.37 25.80
C PRO A 119 -8.84 5.76 25.37
N LYS A 120 -7.78 6.26 26.00
CA LYS A 120 -7.17 7.57 25.74
C LYS A 120 -5.93 7.50 24.84
N ALA A 121 -5.40 6.30 24.59
CA ALA A 121 -4.24 6.12 23.73
C ALA A 121 -4.65 6.20 22.25
N SER A 122 -3.76 6.75 21.42
CA SER A 122 -3.89 6.63 19.97
C SER A 122 -3.79 5.15 19.57
N ALA A 123 -4.63 4.72 18.63
CA ALA A 123 -4.60 3.37 18.11
C ALA A 123 -3.37 3.15 17.21
N THR A 124 -2.84 1.92 17.22
CA THR A 124 -1.72 1.51 16.37
C THR A 124 -2.17 0.45 15.38
N ALA A 125 -1.52 0.41 14.21
CA ALA A 125 -1.80 -0.58 13.18
C ALA A 125 -1.45 -1.99 13.69
N CYS A 126 -2.41 -2.90 13.59
CA CYS A 126 -2.24 -4.30 13.87
C CYS A 126 -1.71 -5.01 12.62
N VAL A 127 -0.55 -5.65 12.77
CA VAL A 127 0.09 -6.42 11.72
C VAL A 127 -0.37 -7.87 11.80
N THR A 128 -0.67 -8.44 10.63
CA THR A 128 -1.05 -9.85 10.48
C THR A 128 -0.05 -10.54 9.57
N ARG A 129 -0.04 -11.88 9.57
CA ARG A 129 0.78 -12.62 8.61
C ARG A 129 0.48 -12.23 7.16
N LYS A 130 -0.80 -12.08 6.82
CA LYS A 130 -1.24 -11.65 5.47
C LYS A 130 -0.66 -10.29 5.08
N LEU A 131 -0.66 -9.32 5.99
CA LEU A 131 -0.11 -7.99 5.73
C LEU A 131 1.41 -8.05 5.50
N LEU A 132 2.14 -8.83 6.32
CA LEU A 132 3.58 -9.02 6.12
C LEU A 132 3.90 -9.65 4.78
N ASP A 133 3.14 -10.67 4.37
CA ASP A 133 3.32 -11.34 3.07
C ASP A 133 3.04 -10.36 1.91
N GLN A 134 2.03 -9.49 2.01
CA GLN A 134 1.77 -8.43 1.03
C GLN A 134 2.90 -7.40 0.95
N LEU A 135 3.51 -7.07 2.09
CA LEU A 135 4.67 -6.19 2.18
C LEU A 135 5.97 -6.87 1.74
N GLY A 136 5.98 -8.19 1.48
CA GLY A 136 7.18 -8.96 1.19
C GLY A 136 8.13 -9.12 2.39
N LEU A 137 7.66 -8.85 3.61
CA LEU A 137 8.45 -8.93 4.84
C LEU A 137 8.41 -10.35 5.41
N ARG A 138 9.58 -10.96 5.61
CA ARG A 138 9.73 -12.31 6.17
C ARG A 138 10.66 -12.28 7.39
N PRO A 139 10.11 -12.06 8.59
CA PRO A 139 10.89 -12.07 9.83
C PRO A 139 11.53 -13.46 10.03
N ALA A 140 12.86 -13.51 10.09
CA ALA A 140 13.59 -14.78 10.07
C ALA A 140 13.62 -15.50 11.44
N LYS A 141 13.41 -14.77 12.54
CA LYS A 141 13.53 -15.28 13.91
C LYS A 141 12.45 -14.69 14.81
N LEU A 142 11.22 -15.18 14.66
CA LEU A 142 10.13 -14.84 15.57
C LEU A 142 10.03 -15.91 16.66
N ALA A 143 9.81 -15.49 17.92
CA ALA A 143 9.41 -16.40 18.97
C ALA A 143 8.10 -17.12 18.60
N GLU A 144 7.95 -18.38 19.00
CA GLU A 144 6.79 -19.20 18.63
C GLU A 144 5.45 -18.59 19.10
N THR A 145 5.45 -17.94 20.26
CA THR A 145 4.30 -17.19 20.78
C THR A 145 3.89 -16.03 19.86
N LEU A 146 4.85 -15.31 19.29
CA LEU A 146 4.59 -14.21 18.36
C LEU A 146 4.15 -14.73 16.99
N GLN A 147 4.70 -15.86 16.54
CA GLN A 147 4.23 -16.52 15.33
C GLN A 147 2.77 -16.94 15.44
N SER A 148 2.37 -17.50 16.58
CA SER A 148 0.98 -17.87 16.85
C SER A 148 0.05 -16.65 16.84
N ARG A 149 0.45 -15.55 17.51
CA ARG A 149 -0.31 -14.28 17.47
C ARG A 149 -0.46 -13.71 16.06
N LEU A 150 0.53 -13.83 15.19
CA LEU A 150 0.42 -13.36 13.80
C LEU A 150 -0.57 -14.16 12.94
N GLN A 151 -0.90 -15.39 13.35
CA GLN A 151 -1.89 -16.24 12.70
C GLN A 151 -3.30 -16.01 13.23
N ASP A 152 -3.44 -15.41 14.42
CA ASP A 152 -4.74 -15.04 14.99
C ASP A 152 -5.22 -13.67 14.44
N PRO A 153 -6.32 -13.61 13.67
CA PRO A 153 -6.83 -12.35 13.15
C PRO A 153 -7.35 -11.39 14.25
N ALA A 154 -7.67 -11.90 15.45
CA ALA A 154 -8.10 -11.09 16.59
C ALA A 154 -6.93 -10.47 17.36
N ALA A 155 -5.74 -11.09 17.30
CA ALA A 155 -4.55 -10.55 17.91
C ALA A 155 -4.10 -9.25 17.22
N CYS A 156 -3.62 -8.30 18.01
CA CYS A 156 -2.95 -7.11 17.50
C CYS A 156 -1.46 -7.24 17.78
N VAL A 157 -0.66 -7.34 16.73
CA VAL A 157 0.81 -7.35 16.81
C VAL A 157 1.30 -6.04 16.23
N ASN A 158 2.15 -5.31 16.97
CA ASN A 158 2.76 -4.09 16.44
C ASN A 158 3.89 -4.44 15.47
N ILE A 159 4.11 -3.61 14.45
CA ILE A 159 5.21 -3.82 13.48
C ILE A 159 6.59 -3.88 14.14
N GLY A 160 6.81 -3.12 15.22
CA GLY A 160 8.07 -3.12 15.97
C GLY A 160 8.35 -4.44 16.71
N GLU A 161 7.36 -5.31 16.89
CA GLU A 161 7.58 -6.64 17.49
C GLU A 161 8.15 -7.64 16.48
N VAL A 162 8.02 -7.39 15.17
CA VAL A 162 8.30 -8.37 14.10
C VAL A 162 9.51 -8.01 13.23
N ILE A 163 10.27 -6.97 13.58
CA ILE A 163 11.46 -6.51 12.85
C ILE A 163 12.70 -6.48 13.75
#